data_AF-A0A8S0G467-F1
#
_entry.id   AF-A0A8S0G467-F1
#
_cell.length_a   1.000
_cell.length_b   1.000
_cell.length_c   1.000
_cell.angle_alpha   90.00
_cell.angle_beta   90.00
_cell.angle_gamma   90.00
#
_symmetry.space_group_name_H-M   'P 1'
#
loop_
_entity.id
_entity.type
_entity.pdbx_description
1 polymer ?
#
loop_
_entity_poly.entity_id
_entity_poly.type
_entity_poly.pdbx_seq_one_letter_code
_entity_poly.pdbx_strand_id
1 'polypeptide(L)' 'MFFNTKYTAALCFATCVAFSSSAIADIVISGTRVIYKSDQKSVNIRLENKGNNPLLVQSWLDTGDDNQC' A
#
# COMPACT_ATOMS: atom_id res chain seq x y z
N MET A 1 -20.66 -0.84 -37.12
CA MET A 1 -20.26 -2.10 -36.46
C MET A 1 -20.64 -1.99 -34.99
N PHE A 2 -21.80 -2.50 -34.60
CA PHE A 2 -22.28 -2.41 -33.22
C PHE A 2 -21.67 -3.56 -32.41
N PHE A 3 -20.58 -3.31 -31.71
CA PHE A 3 -20.06 -4.27 -30.73
C PHE A 3 -21.08 -4.43 -29.61
N ASN A 4 -21.42 -5.68 -29.30
CA ASN A 4 -22.44 -6.00 -28.31
C ASN A 4 -21.83 -5.78 -26.90
N THR A 5 -22.27 -4.72 -26.21
CA THR A 5 -21.71 -4.20 -24.95
C THR A 5 -21.46 -5.28 -23.89
N LYS A 6 -22.30 -6.33 -23.86
CA LYS A 6 -22.14 -7.46 -22.92
C LYS A 6 -20.88 -8.28 -23.17
N TYR A 7 -20.55 -8.55 -24.44
CA TYR A 7 -19.35 -9.31 -24.79
C TYR A 7 -18.08 -8.49 -24.63
N THR A 8 -18.16 -7.18 -24.92
CA THR A 8 -17.04 -6.27 -24.66
C THR A 8 -16.72 -6.17 -23.16
N ALA A 9 -17.73 -6.05 -22.30
CA ALA A 9 -17.54 -6.02 -20.85
C ALA A 9 -16.97 -7.34 -20.30
N ALA A 10 -17.48 -8.49 -20.79
CA ALA A 10 -16.97 -9.80 -20.39
C ALA A 10 -15.51 -10.01 -20.81
N LEU A 11 -15.16 -9.58 -22.02
CA LEU A 11 -13.78 -9.64 -22.51
C LEU A 11 -12.87 -8.74 -21.67
N CYS A 12 -13.28 -7.50 -21.37
CA CYS A 12 -12.53 -6.59 -20.50
C CYS A 12 -12.30 -7.19 -19.11
N PHE A 13 -13.33 -7.75 -18.48
CA PHE A 13 -13.20 -8.38 -17.17
C PHE A 13 -12.24 -9.58 -17.20
N ALA A 14 -12.39 -10.47 -18.20
CA ALA A 14 -11.51 -11.61 -18.38
C ALA A 14 -10.04 -11.17 -18.56
N THR A 15 -9.80 -10.10 -19.32
CA THR A 15 -8.45 -9.55 -19.48
C THR A 15 -7.91 -8.94 -18.18
N CYS A 16 -8.71 -8.18 -17.42
CA CYS A 16 -8.24 -7.61 -16.15
C CYS A 16 -7.84 -8.69 -15.14
N VAL A 17 -8.60 -9.78 -15.05
CA VAL A 17 -8.26 -10.90 -14.18
C VAL A 17 -6.99 -11.61 -14.65
N ALA A 18 -6.87 -11.87 -15.96
CA ALA A 18 -5.73 -12.56 -16.54
C ALA A 18 -4.39 -11.81 -16.38
N PHE A 19 -4.42 -10.48 -16.32
CA PHE A 19 -3.25 -9.62 -16.15
C PHE A 19 -3.11 -9.01 -14.75
N SER A 20 -3.87 -9.51 -13.77
CA SER A 20 -3.70 -9.07 -12.38
C SER A 20 -2.38 -9.58 -11.78
N SER A 21 -1.72 -8.74 -10.97
CA SER A 21 -0.51 -9.11 -10.23
C SER A 21 -0.76 -9.05 -8.71
N SER A 22 -0.04 -9.89 -7.96
CA SER A 22 -0.09 -9.85 -6.50
C SER A 22 0.80 -8.73 -5.97
N ALA A 23 0.26 -7.89 -5.09
CA ALA A 23 1.05 -6.96 -4.29
C ALA A 23 1.50 -7.67 -3.01
N ILE A 24 2.79 -7.99 -2.91
CA ILE A 24 3.39 -8.64 -1.74
C ILE A 24 4.18 -7.59 -0.97
N ALA A 25 3.83 -7.39 0.31
CA ALA A 25 4.53 -6.47 1.20
C ALA A 25 5.40 -7.26 2.18
N ASP A 26 6.71 -6.98 2.15
CA ASP A 26 7.69 -7.64 3.01
C ASP A 26 7.85 -6.94 4.37
N ILE A 27 7.69 -5.61 4.41
CA ILE A 27 7.81 -4.82 5.65
C ILE A 27 6.45 -4.71 6.36
N VAL A 28 6.41 -5.12 7.62
CA VAL A 28 5.24 -5.06 8.50
C VAL A 28 5.49 -4.09 9.66
N ILE A 29 4.51 -3.21 9.92
CA ILE A 29 4.53 -2.24 11.03
C ILE A 29 3.57 -2.72 12.12
N SER A 30 3.93 -2.51 13.39
CA SER A 30 3.18 -3.01 14.56
C SER A 30 1.84 -2.31 14.86
N GLY A 31 1.14 -1.79 13.84
CA GLY A 31 -0.16 -1.11 13.95
C GLY A 31 -0.42 -0.17 12.78
N THR A 32 -1.61 0.41 12.72
CA THR A 32 -2.02 1.39 11.68
C THR A 32 -1.96 2.84 12.15
N ARG A 33 -1.73 3.08 13.43
CA ARG A 33 -1.62 4.41 14.05
C ARG A 33 -0.65 4.37 15.22
N VAL A 34 0.10 5.46 15.38
CA VAL A 34 0.96 5.71 16.53
C VAL A 34 0.38 6.89 17.30
N ILE A 35 0.15 6.74 18.61
CA ILE A 35 -0.32 7.82 19.47
C ILE A 35 0.86 8.32 20.29
N TYR A 36 1.30 9.55 20.01
CA TYR A 36 2.36 10.23 20.75
C TYR A 36 1.75 11.04 21.90
N LYS A 37 1.98 10.62 23.15
CA LYS A 37 1.49 11.35 24.33
C LYS A 37 2.37 12.56 24.62
N SER A 38 1.78 13.64 25.12
CA SER A 38 2.47 14.94 25.30
C SER A 38 3.61 14.91 26.32
N ASP A 39 3.58 14.00 27.29
CA ASP A 39 4.59 13.83 28.33
C ASP A 39 5.75 12.91 27.91
N GLN A 40 5.63 12.25 26.76
CA GLN A 40 6.63 11.31 26.26
C GLN A 40 7.65 12.02 25.38
N LYS A 41 8.91 11.60 25.47
CA LYS A 41 10.02 12.11 24.62
C LYS A 41 10.19 11.32 23.32
N SER A 42 9.70 10.09 23.26
CA SER A 42 9.76 9.24 22.09
C SER A 42 8.72 8.12 22.18
N VAL A 43 8.40 7.54 21.03
CA VAL A 43 7.62 6.31 20.92
C VAL A 43 8.40 5.34 20.03
N ASN A 44 8.48 4.07 20.42
CA ASN A 44 9.13 3.05 19.62
C ASN A 44 8.11 2.41 18.66
N ILE A 45 8.49 2.29 17.38
CA ILE A 45 7.71 1.61 16.35
C ILE A 45 8.54 0.42 15.89
N ARG A 46 8.00 -0.79 16.05
CA ARG A 46 8.65 -2.00 15.56
C ARG A 46 8.27 -2.27 14.11
N LEU A 47 9.31 -2.37 13.29
CA LEU A 47 9.28 -2.76 11.88
C LEU A 47 9.86 -4.16 11.74
N GLU A 48 9.22 -5.00 10.96
CA GLU A 48 9.69 -6.36 10.67
C GLU A 48 9.76 -6.59 9.17
N ASN A 49 10.89 -7.11 8.69
CA ASN A 49 10.98 -7.68 7.37
C ASN A 49 10.60 -9.16 7.45
N LYS A 50 9.42 -9.51 6.93
CA LYS A 50 8.92 -10.90 6.84
C LYS A 50 9.19 -11.52 5.47
N GLY A 51 9.77 -10.76 4.55
CA GLY A 51 10.25 -11.25 3.27
C GLY A 51 11.58 -11.97 3.40
N ASN A 52 11.99 -12.61 2.30
CA ASN A 52 13.25 -13.35 2.24
C ASN A 52 14.42 -12.50 1.70
N ASN A 53 14.17 -11.24 1.37
CA ASN A 53 15.14 -10.34 0.76
C ASN A 53 15.57 -9.25 1.75
N PRO A 54 16.84 -8.81 1.77
CA PRO A 54 17.24 -7.61 2.51
C PRO A 54 16.61 -6.37 1.84
N LEU A 55 16.12 -5.43 2.65
CA LEU A 55 15.41 -4.25 2.19
C LEU A 55 15.97 -2.98 2.82
N LEU A 56 16.03 -1.90 2.05
CA LEU A 56 16.29 -0.56 2.53
C LEU A 56 14.97 0.09 2.94
N VAL A 57 14.91 0.70 4.13
CA VAL A 57 13.73 1.39 4.63
C VAL A 57 14.06 2.85 4.86
N GLN A 58 13.20 3.74 4.34
CA GLN A 58 13.25 5.18 4.58
C GLN A 58 11.89 5.63 5.13
N SER A 59 11.91 6.51 6.12
CA SER A 59 10.71 7.08 6.73
C SER A 59 10.82 8.61 6.80
N TRP A 60 9.73 9.30 6.50
CA TRP A 60 9.58 10.73 6.69
C TRP A 60 8.27 11.02 7.43
N LEU A 61 8.17 12.21 8.03
CA LEU A 61 6.95 12.72 8.62
C LEU A 61 6.44 13.85 7.73
N ASP A 62 5.14 13.85 7.47
CA ASP A 62 4.46 14.89 6.73
C ASP A 62 3.37 15.53 7.60
N THR A 63 2.97 16.75 7.26
CA THR A 63 1.93 17.53 7.94
C THR A 63 0.50 17.10 7.57
N GLY A 64 0.34 16.30 6.51
CA GLY A 64 -0.95 15.81 6.03
C GLY A 64 -1.72 16.84 5.20
N ASP A 65 -1.03 17.81 4.60
CA ASP A 65 -1.62 18.75 3.65
C ASP A 65 -1.40 18.27 2.21
N ASP A 66 -2.45 17.68 1.64
CA ASP A 66 -2.44 17.12 0.29
C ASP A 66 -2.22 18.17 -0.82
N ASN A 67 -2.26 19.48 -0.50
CA ASN A 67 -2.11 20.56 -1.47
C ASN A 67 -0.66 21.10 -1.60
N GLN A 68 0.31 20.56 -0.85
CA GLN A 68 1.69 21.05 -0.86
C GLN A 68 2.60 20.39 -1.93
N CYS A 69 2.02 19.80 -2.98
CA CYS A 69 2.74 19.22 -4.11
C CYS A 69 2.88 20.20 -5.29
#